data_AF-A0ABD6ED48-F1
#
_entry.id   AF-A0ABD6ED48-F1
#
_cell.length_a   1.000
_cell.length_b   1.000
_cell.length_c   1.000
_cell.angle_alpha   90.00
_cell.angle_beta   90.00
_cell.angle_gamma   90.00
#
_symmetry.space_group_name_H-M   'P 1'
#
loop_
_entity.id
_entity.type
_entity.pdbx_description
1 polymer ?
#
loop_
_entity_poly.entity_id
_entity_poly.type
_entity_poly.pdbx_seq_one_letter_code
_entity_poly.pdbx_strand_id
1 'polypeptide(L)'
;MKLDEFPNGDQWPHRSTLGKRCFYGFTRLEVFLILLCAVFASVLVCVCVLWLVVLQGYRHFLDGAVNGPRKFADFDGATNYGFDQSAVHHGGIVCTSMECASIAAYFAGNINQKVDPCADFYEFACGNYGLQRHLPANKPLRHTLSDMQATLNRQVRLLLESPVTEHDKPWDRLAKDYYQKCIQEDVIDKTGLSAMRKLLSETGGWPVLEGAQWKEWNSSWEKQLAVIMNQTGVNAVILELAVSHDPMNSSRSIIELDQPKWGVGSRWPYLTGQDDLMIRNYTSLMIKTAISLGADPRMAEAEMKSVIDLELRLVNYSADEMIRRDPDRSNNRFQLWQLRDMYPNIDLDEYIRTIFADIVDITDNDTVIVRETDYFKGIQNVMKSASKRDIANYFQWRVIQSYSLFLPPSMREPFYVFKASQTGMFNSPTPERFESSMYS
;
A
#
# COMPACT_ATOMS: atom_id res chain seq x y z
N MET A 1 -37.53 72.17 -16.91
CA MET A 1 -37.46 72.97 -18.15
C MET A 1 -37.28 71.97 -19.27
N LYS A 2 -38.37 71.50 -19.91
CA LYS A 2 -38.96 72.05 -21.14
C LYS A 2 -37.90 72.19 -22.25
N LEU A 3 -37.92 71.29 -23.24
CA LEU A 3 -38.52 71.45 -24.59
C LEU A 3 -37.36 71.75 -25.59
N ASP A 4 -37.23 71.29 -26.83
CA ASP A 4 -38.12 70.72 -27.87
C ASP A 4 -37.21 70.04 -28.93
N GLU A 5 -37.56 68.85 -29.46
CA GLU A 5 -38.19 68.54 -30.77
C GLU A 5 -37.23 68.19 -31.95
N PHE A 6 -37.30 66.89 -32.33
CA PHE A 6 -37.44 66.23 -33.65
C PHE A 6 -37.56 67.09 -34.94
N PRO A 7 -37.39 66.57 -36.20
CA PRO A 7 -37.98 65.27 -36.65
C PRO A 7 -37.41 64.52 -37.91
N ASN A 8 -38.05 63.37 -38.18
CA ASN A 8 -38.29 62.67 -39.48
C ASN A 8 -37.09 62.08 -40.25
N GLY A 9 -37.14 60.98 -40.99
CA GLY A 9 -38.10 59.96 -41.48
C GLY A 9 -37.20 58.83 -42.05
N ASP A 10 -37.57 57.60 -42.36
CA ASP A 10 -38.69 57.12 -43.17
C ASP A 10 -38.88 55.61 -42.94
N GLN A 11 -40.14 55.20 -42.98
CA GLN A 11 -40.59 53.81 -43.07
C GLN A 11 -40.61 53.35 -44.53
N TRP A 12 -40.28 52.07 -44.77
CA TRP A 12 -40.76 51.33 -45.95
C TRP A 12 -41.24 49.92 -45.53
N PRO A 13 -42.20 49.32 -46.27
CA PRO A 13 -43.42 48.80 -45.67
C PRO A 13 -43.55 47.27 -45.66
N HIS A 14 -44.52 46.82 -44.86
CA HIS A 14 -45.13 45.49 -44.87
C HIS A 14 -45.48 45.01 -46.28
N ARG A 15 -45.05 43.78 -46.62
CA ARG A 15 -45.64 42.99 -47.71
C ARG A 15 -46.55 41.90 -47.16
N SER A 16 -47.77 42.01 -47.65
CA SER A 16 -48.95 41.16 -47.54
C SER A 16 -48.73 39.67 -47.71
N THR A 17 -49.46 38.93 -46.88
CA THR A 17 -50.05 37.62 -47.10
C THR A 17 -50.57 37.40 -48.52
N LEU A 18 -49.98 36.47 -49.28
CA LEU A 18 -50.67 35.70 -50.32
C LEU A 18 -49.79 34.50 -50.74
N GLY A 19 -50.18 33.30 -50.32
CA GLY A 19 -49.43 32.08 -50.62
C GLY A 19 -49.97 30.81 -49.98
N LYS A 20 -51.26 30.77 -49.60
CA LYS A 20 -51.97 29.50 -49.45
C LYS A 20 -52.15 28.92 -50.85
N ARG A 21 -51.34 27.90 -51.18
CA ARG A 21 -51.60 26.78 -52.13
C ARG A 21 -50.28 26.32 -52.74
N CYS A 22 -49.64 25.36 -52.09
CA CYS A 22 -48.92 24.26 -52.72
C CYS A 22 -49.00 23.11 -51.71
N PHE A 23 -49.33 21.90 -52.17
CA PHE A 23 -49.70 20.71 -51.38
C PHE A 23 -51.19 20.53 -51.06
N TYR A 24 -52.05 20.70 -52.06
CA TYR A 24 -53.20 19.80 -52.26
C TYR A 24 -53.08 19.24 -53.67
N GLY A 25 -52.87 17.92 -53.78
CA GLY A 25 -52.69 17.27 -55.07
C GLY A 25 -51.85 15.99 -55.06
N PHE A 26 -51.43 15.51 -53.90
CA PHE A 26 -50.80 14.18 -53.82
C PHE A 26 -51.86 13.13 -53.53
N THR A 27 -51.94 12.14 -54.42
CA THR A 27 -52.67 10.89 -54.20
C THR A 27 -52.14 10.20 -52.94
N ARG A 28 -52.95 9.33 -52.29
CA ARG A 28 -52.49 8.58 -51.09
C ARG A 28 -51.17 7.84 -51.32
N LEU A 29 -50.93 7.41 -52.57
CA LEU A 29 -49.68 6.78 -52.99
C LEU A 29 -48.50 7.76 -52.96
N GLU A 30 -48.66 8.99 -53.44
CA GLU A 30 -47.59 10.00 -53.44
C GLU A 30 -47.26 10.49 -52.04
N VAL A 31 -48.25 10.66 -51.15
CA VAL A 31 -47.99 10.98 -49.74
C VAL A 31 -47.25 9.83 -49.07
N PHE A 32 -47.62 8.58 -49.35
CA PHE A 32 -46.92 7.41 -48.84
C PHE A 32 -45.48 7.34 -49.35
N LEU A 33 -45.24 7.60 -50.65
CA LEU A 33 -43.90 7.62 -51.23
C LEU A 33 -43.04 8.75 -50.67
N ILE A 34 -43.59 9.94 -50.44
CA ILE A 34 -42.87 11.07 -49.83
C ILE A 34 -42.48 10.73 -48.38
N LEU A 35 -43.40 10.14 -47.60
CA LEU A 35 -43.11 9.68 -46.24
C LEU A 35 -42.06 8.56 -46.24
N LEU A 36 -42.14 7.62 -47.18
CA LEU A 36 -41.17 6.55 -47.35
C LEU A 36 -39.78 7.12 -47.68
N CYS A 37 -39.69 8.08 -48.62
CA CYS A 37 -38.46 8.78 -48.96
C CYS A 37 -37.90 9.58 -47.78
N ALA A 38 -38.74 10.25 -46.99
CA ALA A 38 -38.33 10.96 -45.79
C ALA A 38 -37.78 9.99 -44.72
N VAL A 39 -38.41 8.83 -44.54
CA VAL A 39 -37.91 7.77 -43.65
C VAL A 39 -36.57 7.24 -44.15
N PHE A 40 -36.45 6.91 -45.44
CA PHE A 40 -35.17 6.46 -46.01
C PHE A 40 -34.06 7.51 -45.89
N ALA A 41 -34.37 8.78 -46.12
CA ALA A 41 -33.42 9.88 -45.93
C ALA A 41 -32.99 9.99 -44.46
N SER A 42 -33.93 9.87 -43.52
CA SER A 42 -33.61 9.91 -42.08
C SER A 42 -32.76 8.72 -41.64
N VAL A 43 -33.04 7.52 -42.15
CA VAL A 43 -32.22 6.31 -41.92
C VAL A 43 -30.83 6.48 -42.53
N LEU A 44 -30.72 7.03 -43.75
CA LEU A 44 -29.44 7.29 -44.39
C LEU A 44 -28.59 8.28 -43.57
N VAL A 45 -29.21 9.36 -43.07
CA VAL A 45 -28.53 10.33 -42.19
C VAL A 45 -28.09 9.67 -40.89
N CYS A 46 -28.94 8.85 -40.25
CA CYS A 46 -28.56 8.08 -39.06
C CYS A 46 -27.40 7.12 -39.32
N VAL A 47 -27.41 6.42 -40.46
CA VAL A 47 -26.32 5.51 -40.86
C VAL A 47 -25.04 6.30 -41.13
N CYS A 48 -25.11 7.45 -41.79
CA CYS A 48 -23.95 8.32 -42.00
C CYS A 48 -23.40 8.88 -40.69
N VAL A 49 -24.26 9.31 -39.75
CA VAL A 49 -23.83 9.79 -38.43
C VAL A 49 -23.23 8.67 -37.60
N LEU A 50 -23.83 7.47 -37.58
CA LEU A 50 -23.26 6.30 -36.93
C LEU A 50 -21.94 5.90 -37.56
N TRP A 51 -21.82 5.95 -38.89
CA TRP A 51 -20.58 5.67 -39.60
C TRP A 51 -19.49 6.70 -39.30
N LEU A 52 -19.85 7.98 -39.16
CA LEU A 52 -18.92 9.04 -38.73
C LEU A 52 -18.50 8.87 -37.27
N VAL A 53 -19.42 8.51 -36.36
CA VAL A 53 -19.10 8.21 -34.96
C VAL A 53 -18.23 6.97 -34.86
N VAL A 54 -18.48 5.93 -35.66
CA VAL A 54 -17.63 4.74 -35.77
C VAL A 54 -16.28 5.09 -36.39
N LEU A 55 -16.20 5.95 -37.41
CA LEU A 55 -14.94 6.41 -37.99
C LEU A 55 -14.13 7.29 -37.03
N GLN A 56 -14.80 8.16 -36.28
CA GLN A 56 -14.18 9.05 -35.31
C GLN A 56 -13.76 8.26 -34.07
N GLY A 57 -14.56 7.29 -33.65
CA GLY A 57 -14.21 6.27 -32.66
C GLY A 57 -13.10 5.34 -33.14
N TYR A 58 -13.07 4.98 -34.43
CA TYR A 58 -12.02 4.16 -35.04
C TYR A 58 -10.71 4.94 -35.19
N ARG A 59 -10.77 6.24 -35.55
CA ARG A 59 -9.61 7.15 -35.49
C ARG A 59 -9.13 7.33 -34.06
N HIS A 60 -10.03 7.56 -33.11
CA HIS A 60 -9.64 7.71 -31.71
C HIS A 60 -9.15 6.39 -31.08
N PHE A 61 -9.60 5.24 -31.58
CA PHE A 61 -9.11 3.91 -31.22
C PHE A 61 -7.74 3.63 -31.86
N LEU A 62 -7.52 4.01 -33.13
CA LEU A 62 -6.20 3.95 -33.79
C LEU A 62 -5.20 4.91 -33.14
N ASP A 63 -5.62 6.12 -32.76
CA ASP A 63 -4.79 7.13 -32.11
C ASP A 63 -4.65 6.87 -30.60
N GLY A 64 -5.54 6.07 -30.00
CA GLY A 64 -5.69 5.88 -28.55
C GLY A 64 -5.29 4.51 -28.02
N ALA A 65 -4.93 3.54 -28.87
CA ALA A 65 -4.42 2.25 -28.44
C ALA A 65 -2.99 1.99 -28.96
N VAL A 66 -2.05 2.39 -28.10
CA VAL A 66 -0.79 1.68 -27.82
C VAL A 66 0.31 1.81 -28.88
N ASN A 67 1.32 2.59 -28.48
CA ASN A 67 2.73 2.20 -28.61
C ASN A 67 2.90 0.69 -28.40
N GLY A 68 2.89 -0.09 -29.48
CA GLY A 68 3.26 -1.50 -29.48
C GLY A 68 3.02 -2.18 -30.82
N PRO A 69 3.75 -3.26 -31.09
CA PRO A 69 5.18 -3.25 -31.32
C PRO A 69 5.49 -2.54 -32.64
N ARG A 70 6.58 -1.76 -32.71
CA ARG A 70 7.18 -1.49 -34.02
C ARG A 70 7.37 -2.86 -34.68
N LYS A 71 6.90 -3.02 -35.92
CA LYS A 71 7.41 -4.07 -36.80
C LYS A 71 8.92 -4.09 -36.57
N PHE A 72 9.47 -5.26 -36.22
CA PHE A 72 10.87 -5.54 -36.44
C PHE A 72 11.07 -5.32 -37.94
N ALA A 73 11.36 -4.06 -38.29
CA ALA A 73 12.06 -3.73 -39.50
C ALA A 73 13.36 -4.51 -39.39
N ASP A 74 13.73 -5.13 -40.50
CA ASP A 74 14.93 -5.93 -40.64
C ASP A 74 16.08 -5.33 -39.83
N PHE A 75 16.70 -6.23 -39.08
CA PHE A 75 17.79 -5.97 -38.15
C PHE A 75 19.06 -5.65 -38.94
N ASP A 76 19.03 -4.59 -39.73
CA ASP A 76 20.14 -4.04 -40.48
C ASP A 76 19.99 -2.52 -40.51
N GLY A 77 20.76 -1.86 -39.65
CA GLY A 77 20.96 -0.41 -39.73
C GLY A 77 20.35 0.40 -38.58
N ALA A 78 21.10 0.47 -37.48
CA ALA A 78 21.25 1.66 -36.65
C ALA A 78 19.97 2.35 -36.13
N THR A 79 19.38 1.81 -35.06
CA THR A 79 18.79 2.67 -34.01
C THR A 79 19.67 2.62 -32.78
N ASN A 80 20.74 3.40 -32.83
CA ASN A 80 21.45 3.82 -31.64
C ASN A 80 20.45 4.59 -30.76
N TYR A 81 20.20 4.13 -29.53
CA TYR A 81 20.16 5.10 -28.44
C TYR A 81 21.54 5.73 -28.46
N GLY A 82 21.66 6.88 -29.13
CA GLY A 82 22.93 7.52 -29.38
C GLY A 82 23.54 7.98 -28.07
N PHE A 83 24.36 7.13 -27.46
CA PHE A 83 25.53 7.64 -26.75
C PHE A 83 26.47 8.15 -27.85
N ASP A 84 26.36 9.45 -28.14
CA ASP A 84 27.33 10.11 -29.01
C ASP A 84 28.68 10.16 -28.30
N GLN A 85 29.54 9.19 -28.59
CA GLN A 85 30.92 9.14 -28.08
C GLN A 85 31.83 10.19 -28.73
N SER A 86 31.33 10.98 -29.68
CA SER A 86 32.02 12.07 -30.35
C SER A 86 31.51 13.47 -29.96
N ALA A 87 30.60 13.56 -28.99
CA ALA A 87 30.01 14.82 -28.52
C ALA A 87 31.03 15.70 -27.76
N VAL A 88 32.01 16.27 -28.47
CA VAL A 88 32.92 17.29 -27.94
C VAL A 88 32.36 18.70 -28.21
N HIS A 89 31.45 18.87 -29.17
CA HIS A 89 30.83 20.17 -29.45
C HIS A 89 29.45 20.02 -30.11
N HIS A 90 28.37 20.40 -29.42
CA HIS A 90 27.03 20.61 -29.99
C HIS A 90 26.99 21.80 -30.98
N GLY A 91 28.01 22.07 -31.81
CA GLY A 91 28.01 23.25 -32.71
C GLY A 91 27.67 24.58 -32.01
N GLY A 92 27.90 24.70 -30.69
CA GLY A 92 27.52 25.87 -29.88
C GLY A 92 26.03 25.97 -29.48
N ILE A 93 25.17 25.03 -29.86
CA ILE A 93 23.75 25.02 -29.47
C ILE A 93 23.62 24.45 -28.04
N VAL A 94 23.60 25.36 -27.07
CA VAL A 94 23.34 25.03 -25.65
C VAL A 94 21.85 25.18 -25.39
N CYS A 95 21.23 24.17 -24.77
CA CYS A 95 19.86 24.29 -24.30
C CYS A 95 19.80 25.30 -23.14
N THR A 96 19.10 26.42 -23.34
CA THR A 96 18.95 27.50 -22.35
C THR A 96 17.55 27.58 -21.74
N SER A 97 16.70 26.57 -21.98
CA SER A 97 15.40 26.51 -21.32
C SER A 97 15.57 26.41 -19.80
N MET A 98 14.55 26.83 -19.05
CA MET A 98 14.55 26.79 -17.59
C MET A 98 14.77 25.35 -17.08
N GLU A 99 14.20 24.36 -17.76
CA GLU A 99 14.30 22.94 -17.43
C GLU A 99 15.73 22.45 -17.63
N CYS A 100 16.34 22.75 -18.79
CA CYS A 100 17.72 22.38 -19.08
C CYS A 100 18.70 23.00 -18.07
N ALA A 101 18.53 24.29 -17.76
CA ALA A 101 19.35 24.98 -16.78
C ALA A 101 19.22 24.36 -15.37
N SER A 102 18.00 24.00 -14.97
CA SER A 102 17.73 23.39 -13.66
C SER A 102 18.33 21.99 -13.54
N ILE A 103 18.20 21.17 -14.57
CA ILE A 103 18.78 19.81 -14.61
C ILE A 103 20.31 19.88 -14.63
N ALA A 104 20.88 20.76 -15.45
CA ALA A 104 22.33 20.97 -15.51
C ALA A 104 22.89 21.43 -14.16
N ALA A 105 22.21 22.37 -13.49
CA ALA A 105 22.59 22.82 -12.14
C ALA A 105 22.51 21.70 -11.10
N TYR A 106 21.48 20.85 -11.16
CA TYR A 106 21.35 19.69 -10.28
C TYR A 106 22.53 18.72 -10.45
N PHE A 107 22.90 18.38 -11.70
CA PHE A 107 24.05 17.51 -11.96
C PHE A 107 25.37 18.16 -11.57
N ALA A 108 25.58 19.42 -11.94
CA ALA A 108 26.79 20.17 -11.59
C ALA A 108 27.03 20.25 -10.08
N GLY A 109 25.96 20.32 -9.28
CA GLY A 109 26.04 20.31 -7.82
C GLY A 109 26.43 18.96 -7.20
N ASN A 110 26.29 17.86 -7.94
CA ASN A 110 26.57 16.50 -7.45
C ASN A 110 27.89 15.92 -8.00
N ILE A 111 28.29 16.32 -9.21
CA ILE A 111 29.49 15.82 -9.89
C ILE A 111 30.76 16.33 -9.22
N ASN A 112 31.68 15.43 -8.88
CA ASN A 112 33.05 15.73 -8.47
C ASN A 112 34.00 15.62 -9.67
N GLN A 113 34.24 16.76 -10.35
CA GLN A 113 35.12 16.82 -11.52
C GLN A 113 36.61 16.53 -11.23
N LYS A 114 37.00 16.37 -9.96
CA LYS A 114 38.39 16.04 -9.58
C LYS A 114 38.72 14.56 -9.73
N VAL A 115 37.70 13.71 -9.93
CA VAL A 115 37.85 12.26 -10.05
C VAL A 115 37.63 11.83 -11.49
N ASP A 116 38.49 10.94 -11.98
CA ASP A 116 38.34 10.36 -13.31
C ASP A 116 37.12 9.42 -13.34
N PRO A 117 36.11 9.67 -14.19
CA PRO A 117 34.94 8.80 -14.31
C PRO A 117 35.29 7.35 -14.69
N CYS A 118 36.42 7.11 -15.35
CA CYS A 118 36.89 5.77 -15.71
C CYS A 118 37.53 5.03 -14.52
N ALA A 119 37.95 5.75 -13.48
CA ALA A 119 38.55 5.17 -12.28
C ALA A 119 37.51 4.88 -11.20
N ASP A 120 36.63 5.85 -10.92
CA ASP A 120 35.52 5.71 -9.98
C ASP A 120 34.33 6.55 -10.44
N PHE A 121 33.43 5.92 -11.17
CA PHE A 121 32.24 6.59 -11.70
C PHE A 121 31.28 7.05 -10.60
N TYR A 122 31.24 6.35 -9.46
CA TYR A 122 30.37 6.72 -8.34
C TYR A 122 30.85 8.02 -7.72
N GLU A 123 32.15 8.12 -7.40
CA GLU A 123 32.71 9.35 -6.83
C GLU A 123 32.68 10.51 -7.83
N PHE A 124 32.94 10.27 -9.12
CA PHE A 124 32.77 11.29 -10.15
C PHE A 124 31.33 11.83 -10.20
N ALA A 125 30.32 10.96 -10.23
CA ALA A 125 28.93 11.36 -10.42
C ALA A 125 28.26 11.89 -9.14
N CYS A 126 28.63 11.36 -7.97
CA CYS A 126 27.94 11.55 -6.70
C CYS A 126 28.83 12.13 -5.59
N GLY A 127 30.13 12.31 -5.80
CA GLY A 127 31.09 12.70 -4.76
C GLY A 127 30.74 14.01 -4.05
N ASN A 128 30.08 14.93 -4.73
CA ASN A 128 29.60 16.19 -4.13
C ASN A 128 28.16 16.11 -3.57
N TYR A 129 27.42 15.01 -3.79
CA TYR A 129 26.00 14.88 -3.42
C TYR A 129 25.77 15.17 -1.92
N GLY A 130 26.64 14.65 -1.05
CA GLY A 130 26.54 14.83 0.40
C GLY A 130 27.02 16.18 0.92
N LEU A 131 27.85 16.92 0.17
CA LEU A 131 28.52 18.13 0.68
C LEU A 131 27.54 19.26 1.04
N GLN A 132 26.42 19.35 0.33
CA GLN A 132 25.37 20.35 0.56
C GLN A 132 24.11 19.74 1.19
N ARG A 133 24.12 18.45 1.49
CA ARG A 133 22.94 17.70 1.95
C ARG A 133 23.23 17.02 3.27
N HIS A 134 22.66 17.58 4.33
CA HIS A 134 22.80 17.01 5.67
C HIS A 134 21.92 15.76 5.77
N LEU A 135 22.46 14.65 6.26
CA LEU A 135 21.69 13.48 6.63
C LEU A 135 20.88 13.82 7.89
N PRO A 136 19.53 13.82 7.85
CA PRO A 136 18.74 14.07 9.04
C PRO A 136 19.04 13.02 10.12
N ALA A 137 19.13 13.43 11.39
CA ALA A 137 19.49 12.54 12.49
C ALA A 137 18.50 11.37 12.70
N ASN A 138 17.27 11.48 12.17
CA ASN A 138 16.23 10.46 12.22
C ASN A 138 16.12 9.58 10.96
N LYS A 139 17.05 9.70 10.01
CA LYS A 139 17.10 8.83 8.81
C LYS A 139 18.42 8.06 8.75
N PRO A 140 18.40 6.75 8.43
CA PRO A 140 19.62 5.94 8.39
C PRO A 140 20.49 6.26 7.18
N LEU A 141 19.88 6.78 6.11
CA LEU A 141 20.52 7.07 4.85
C LEU A 141 19.74 8.17 4.11
N ARG A 142 20.44 8.85 3.19
CA ARG A 142 19.87 9.88 2.33
C ARG A 142 20.37 9.66 0.90
N HIS A 143 19.45 9.53 -0.04
CA HIS A 143 19.71 9.39 -1.47
C HIS A 143 18.65 10.12 -2.30
N THR A 144 18.79 10.15 -3.61
CA THR A 144 17.88 10.90 -4.51
C THR A 144 16.42 10.53 -4.31
N LEU A 145 16.10 9.23 -4.17
CA LEU A 145 14.73 8.78 -3.92
C LEU A 145 14.17 9.24 -2.56
N SER A 146 15.00 9.39 -1.52
CA SER A 146 14.53 9.85 -0.21
C SER A 146 14.26 11.35 -0.24
N ASP A 147 15.05 12.11 -1.01
CA ASP A 147 14.84 13.54 -1.22
C ASP A 147 13.54 13.80 -2.02
N MET A 148 13.29 12.97 -3.04
CA MET A 148 12.02 12.98 -3.77
C MET A 148 10.84 12.63 -2.87
N GLN A 149 10.96 11.56 -2.08
CA GLN A 149 9.92 11.15 -1.12
C GLN A 149 9.65 12.25 -0.09
N ALA A 150 10.68 12.89 0.47
CA ALA A 150 10.51 13.98 1.43
C ALA A 150 9.79 15.19 0.81
N THR A 151 10.07 15.49 -0.45
CA THR A 151 9.37 16.56 -1.20
C THR A 151 7.90 16.21 -1.42
N LEU A 152 7.62 14.98 -1.87
CA LEU A 152 6.27 14.47 -2.05
C LEU A 152 5.49 14.49 -0.74
N ASN A 153 6.08 13.99 0.34
CA ASN A 153 5.49 13.96 1.68
C ASN A 153 5.07 15.36 2.15
N ARG A 154 5.88 16.39 1.86
CA ARG A 154 5.54 17.77 2.18
C ARG A 154 4.32 18.25 1.40
N GLN A 155 4.21 17.90 0.12
CA GLN A 155 3.04 18.25 -0.69
C GLN A 155 1.80 17.52 -0.20
N VAL A 156 1.90 16.22 0.09
CA VAL A 156 0.81 15.41 0.64
C VAL A 156 0.34 15.95 1.99
N ARG A 157 1.28 16.32 2.87
CA ARG A 157 0.97 16.97 4.15
C ARG A 157 0.09 18.21 3.96
N LEU A 158 0.45 19.10 3.03
CA LEU A 158 -0.34 20.30 2.75
C LEU A 158 -1.78 19.97 2.31
N LEU A 159 -1.97 18.87 1.56
CA LEU A 159 -3.29 18.41 1.15
C LEU A 159 -4.09 17.83 2.33
N LEU A 160 -3.46 17.03 3.18
CA LEU A 160 -4.11 16.40 4.34
C LEU A 160 -4.41 17.40 5.48
N GLU A 161 -3.60 18.46 5.59
CA GLU A 161 -3.80 19.55 6.55
C GLU A 161 -4.79 20.62 6.06
N SER A 162 -5.17 20.58 4.78
CA SER A 162 -6.18 21.50 4.24
C SER A 162 -7.56 21.22 4.88
N PRO A 163 -8.37 22.26 5.11
CA PRO A 163 -9.70 22.09 5.69
C PRO A 163 -10.55 21.19 4.79
N VAL A 164 -11.40 20.38 5.43
CA VAL A 164 -12.42 19.61 4.73
C VAL A 164 -13.47 20.57 4.18
N THR A 165 -13.73 20.49 2.88
CA THR A 165 -14.70 21.34 2.19
C THR A 165 -15.90 20.54 1.70
N GLU A 166 -17.02 21.23 1.43
CA GLU A 166 -18.21 20.60 0.86
C GLU A 166 -17.96 19.97 -0.52
N HIS A 167 -16.92 20.42 -1.23
CA HIS A 167 -16.53 19.89 -2.54
C HIS A 167 -15.63 18.65 -2.47
N ASP A 168 -15.09 18.32 -1.28
CA ASP A 168 -14.25 17.13 -1.13
C ASP A 168 -15.07 15.86 -1.34
N LYS A 169 -14.51 14.92 -2.10
CA LYS A 169 -15.11 13.59 -2.29
C LYS A 169 -15.04 12.78 -1.00
N PRO A 170 -15.88 11.75 -0.82
CA PRO A 170 -15.90 10.96 0.41
C PRO A 170 -14.54 10.39 0.82
N TRP A 171 -13.72 9.92 -0.13
CA TRP A 171 -12.38 9.40 0.14
C TRP A 171 -11.37 10.48 0.52
N ASP A 172 -11.48 11.69 -0.03
CA ASP A 172 -10.63 12.82 0.34
C ASP A 172 -10.94 13.26 1.77
N ARG A 173 -12.23 13.31 2.15
CA ARG A 173 -12.67 13.59 3.52
C ARG A 173 -12.15 12.54 4.49
N LEU A 174 -12.30 11.26 4.14
CA LEU A 174 -11.81 10.15 4.97
C LEU A 174 -10.31 10.25 5.23
N ALA A 175 -9.50 10.50 4.19
CA ALA A 175 -8.06 10.63 4.32
C ALA A 175 -7.66 11.82 5.21
N LYS A 176 -8.29 12.99 4.99
CA LYS A 176 -8.07 14.19 5.81
C LYS A 176 -8.48 13.92 7.27
N ASP A 177 -9.68 13.42 7.52
CA ASP A 177 -10.19 13.16 8.88
C ASP A 177 -9.32 12.13 9.62
N TYR A 178 -8.87 11.08 8.93
CA TYR A 178 -7.99 10.07 9.50
C TYR A 178 -6.64 10.69 9.92
N TYR A 179 -6.01 11.45 9.02
CA TYR A 179 -4.77 12.15 9.31
C TYR A 179 -4.93 13.14 10.47
N GLN A 180 -6.00 13.94 10.48
CA GLN A 180 -6.29 14.91 11.55
C GLN A 180 -6.46 14.23 12.91
N LYS A 181 -7.10 13.06 12.99
CA LYS A 181 -7.16 12.26 14.21
C LYS A 181 -5.80 11.73 14.63
N CYS A 182 -4.96 11.36 13.67
CA CYS A 182 -3.64 10.80 13.93
C CYS A 182 -2.67 11.84 14.53
N ILE A 183 -2.76 13.11 14.12
CA ILE A 183 -1.88 14.19 14.63
C ILE A 183 -2.31 14.77 15.99
N GLN A 184 -3.55 14.53 16.44
CA GLN A 184 -4.09 15.01 17.72
C GLN A 184 -3.56 14.19 18.91
N GLU A 185 -2.29 14.44 19.28
CA GLU A 185 -1.60 13.73 20.36
C GLU A 185 -2.29 13.86 21.72
N ASP A 186 -2.93 15.00 22.01
CA ASP A 186 -3.60 15.23 23.29
C ASP A 186 -4.85 14.35 23.46
N VAL A 187 -5.51 14.02 22.36
CA VAL A 187 -6.63 13.07 22.34
C VAL A 187 -6.09 11.65 22.52
N ILE A 188 -5.04 11.29 21.77
CA ILE A 188 -4.41 9.96 21.86
C ILE A 188 -3.87 9.70 23.28
N ASP A 189 -3.30 10.69 23.94
CA ASP A 189 -2.82 10.57 25.32
C ASP A 189 -3.96 10.27 26.30
N LYS A 190 -5.14 10.88 26.10
CA LYS A 190 -6.33 10.68 26.94
C LYS A 190 -7.07 9.36 26.65
N THR A 191 -7.17 8.96 25.37
CA THR A 191 -8.06 7.85 24.97
C THR A 191 -7.33 6.62 24.46
N GLY A 192 -6.04 6.71 24.10
CA GLY A 192 -5.30 5.62 23.45
C GLY A 192 -5.19 4.38 24.33
N LEU A 193 -4.96 4.56 25.63
CA LEU A 193 -4.85 3.44 26.57
C LEU A 193 -6.17 2.67 26.74
N SER A 194 -7.30 3.38 26.85
CA SER A 194 -8.61 2.76 26.99
C SER A 194 -9.06 2.09 25.70
N ALA A 195 -8.80 2.70 24.55
CA ALA A 195 -9.04 2.10 23.24
C ALA A 195 -8.22 0.82 23.05
N MET A 196 -6.93 0.84 23.42
CA MET A 196 -6.07 -0.36 23.34
C MET A 196 -6.59 -1.47 24.26
N ARG A 197 -6.88 -1.17 25.54
CA ARG A 197 -7.44 -2.18 26.46
C ARG A 197 -8.76 -2.78 25.97
N LYS A 198 -9.63 -1.96 25.38
CA LYS A 198 -10.87 -2.42 24.76
C LYS A 198 -10.59 -3.39 23.61
N LEU A 199 -9.68 -3.03 22.70
CA LEU A 199 -9.26 -3.89 21.58
C LEU A 199 -8.71 -5.25 22.07
N LEU A 200 -7.85 -5.24 23.08
CA LEU A 200 -7.29 -6.47 23.66
C LEU A 200 -8.40 -7.34 24.27
N SER A 201 -9.36 -6.73 24.97
CA SER A 201 -10.50 -7.45 25.56
C SER A 201 -11.42 -8.06 24.49
N GLU A 202 -11.71 -7.34 23.41
CA GLU A 202 -12.57 -7.80 22.31
C GLU A 202 -11.93 -8.95 21.51
N THR A 203 -10.59 -9.00 21.50
CA THR A 203 -9.79 -9.97 20.74
C THR A 203 -9.26 -11.14 21.58
N GLY A 204 -9.85 -11.40 22.75
CA GLY A 204 -9.56 -12.59 23.58
C GLY A 204 -8.79 -12.34 24.88
N GLY A 205 -8.55 -11.08 25.25
CA GLY A 205 -7.91 -10.68 26.50
C GLY A 205 -6.39 -10.88 26.49
N TRP A 206 -5.69 -10.10 27.32
CA TRP A 206 -4.24 -10.22 27.47
C TRP A 206 -3.89 -10.78 28.85
N PRO A 207 -3.48 -12.08 28.94
CA PRO A 207 -3.32 -12.74 30.24
C PRO A 207 -2.41 -12.01 31.23
N VAL A 208 -1.35 -11.35 30.77
CA VAL A 208 -0.44 -10.58 31.63
C VAL A 208 -1.10 -9.37 32.31
N LEU A 209 -2.15 -8.81 31.73
CA LEU A 209 -2.92 -7.69 32.31
C LEU A 209 -3.99 -8.19 33.28
N GLU A 210 -4.61 -9.31 32.95
CA GLU A 210 -5.77 -9.86 33.67
C GLU A 210 -5.36 -10.85 34.78
N GLY A 211 -4.12 -11.35 34.74
CA GLY A 211 -3.57 -12.29 35.70
C GLY A 211 -4.42 -13.55 35.82
N ALA A 212 -4.84 -13.85 37.06
CA ALA A 212 -5.68 -14.99 37.38
C ALA A 212 -7.14 -14.83 36.92
N GLN A 213 -7.58 -13.63 36.53
CA GLN A 213 -8.93 -13.39 36.02
C GLN A 213 -9.06 -13.73 34.53
N TRP A 214 -7.94 -13.87 33.82
CA TRP A 214 -7.96 -14.25 32.42
C TRP A 214 -8.57 -15.65 32.26
N LYS A 215 -9.54 -15.76 31.37
CA LYS A 215 -10.19 -17.03 31.04
C LYS A 215 -9.62 -17.56 29.75
N GLU A 216 -9.18 -18.82 29.82
CA GLU A 216 -8.70 -19.51 28.63
C GLU A 216 -9.78 -19.55 27.54
N TRP A 217 -9.35 -19.38 26.29
CA TRP A 217 -10.25 -19.45 25.14
C TRP A 217 -10.91 -20.81 25.02
N ASN A 218 -12.22 -20.80 24.80
CA ASN A 218 -12.99 -22.01 24.51
C ASN A 218 -12.66 -22.58 23.12
N SER A 219 -12.19 -21.74 22.20
CA SER A 219 -11.80 -22.12 20.85
C SER A 219 -10.35 -22.59 20.76
N SER A 220 -9.99 -23.14 19.59
CA SER A 220 -8.61 -23.38 19.20
C SER A 220 -7.86 -22.04 19.03
N TRP A 221 -6.52 -22.10 19.03
CA TRP A 221 -5.72 -20.90 18.83
C TRP A 221 -5.81 -20.42 17.38
N GLU A 222 -6.03 -21.32 16.42
CA GLU A 222 -6.23 -21.06 15.00
C GLU A 222 -7.46 -20.19 14.78
N LYS A 223 -8.59 -20.58 15.37
CA LYS A 223 -9.81 -19.77 15.32
C LYS A 223 -9.60 -18.41 15.99
N GLN A 224 -8.90 -18.37 17.12
CA GLN A 224 -8.62 -17.09 17.80
C GLN A 224 -7.72 -16.18 16.95
N LEU A 225 -6.73 -16.74 16.25
CA LEU A 225 -5.86 -16.00 15.34
C LEU A 225 -6.66 -15.42 14.17
N ALA A 226 -7.60 -16.18 13.61
CA ALA A 226 -8.51 -15.70 12.58
C ALA A 226 -9.39 -14.55 13.08
N VAL A 227 -9.94 -14.65 14.30
CA VAL A 227 -10.72 -13.57 14.92
C VAL A 227 -9.88 -12.30 15.08
N ILE A 228 -8.63 -12.41 15.55
CA ILE A 228 -7.72 -11.27 15.64
C ILE A 228 -7.51 -10.64 14.26
N MET A 229 -7.25 -11.44 13.23
CA MET A 229 -7.05 -10.93 11.87
C MET A 229 -8.31 -10.22 11.34
N ASN A 230 -9.50 -10.81 11.50
CA ASN A 230 -10.75 -10.21 11.04
C ASN A 230 -11.12 -8.93 11.78
N GLN A 231 -10.87 -8.85 13.08
CA GLN A 231 -11.23 -7.68 13.88
C GLN A 231 -10.19 -6.54 13.80
N THR A 232 -8.92 -6.87 13.60
CA THR A 232 -7.82 -5.91 13.75
C THR A 232 -6.97 -5.72 12.49
N GLY A 233 -7.10 -6.58 11.49
CA GLY A 233 -6.22 -6.61 10.33
C GLY A 233 -4.77 -7.03 10.64
N VAL A 234 -4.44 -7.39 11.88
CA VAL A 234 -3.09 -7.83 12.26
C VAL A 234 -2.84 -9.22 11.69
N ASN A 235 -1.98 -9.25 10.67
CA ASN A 235 -1.52 -10.46 10.01
C ASN A 235 -0.11 -10.85 10.51
N ALA A 236 0.41 -12.01 10.08
CA ALA A 236 1.78 -12.44 10.34
C ALA A 236 2.16 -12.51 11.83
N VAL A 237 1.25 -13.03 12.67
CA VAL A 237 1.48 -13.23 14.11
C VAL A 237 2.25 -14.54 14.34
N ILE A 238 1.62 -15.68 14.04
CA ILE A 238 2.27 -17.01 13.96
C ILE A 238 2.42 -17.47 12.52
N LEU A 239 1.52 -17.07 11.64
CA LEU A 239 1.60 -17.36 10.22
C LEU A 239 1.04 -16.15 9.47
N GLU A 240 1.47 -15.99 8.23
CA GLU A 240 0.98 -14.96 7.33
C GLU A 240 0.02 -15.60 6.33
N LEU A 241 -1.16 -15.00 6.17
CA LEU A 241 -2.10 -15.34 5.10
C LEU A 241 -2.16 -14.20 4.10
N ALA A 242 -2.05 -14.51 2.82
CA ALA A 242 -2.22 -13.55 1.74
C ALA A 242 -3.15 -14.12 0.67
N VAL A 243 -3.84 -13.22 -0.05
CA VAL A 243 -4.50 -13.54 -1.30
C VAL A 243 -3.73 -12.83 -2.41
N SER A 244 -3.07 -13.61 -3.25
CA SER A 244 -2.17 -13.12 -4.31
C SER A 244 -2.64 -13.58 -5.69
N HIS A 245 -1.93 -13.17 -6.73
CA HIS A 245 -2.11 -13.74 -8.07
C HIS A 245 -1.49 -15.14 -8.13
N ASP A 246 -2.22 -16.09 -8.71
CA ASP A 246 -1.69 -17.44 -8.94
C ASP A 246 -0.45 -17.36 -9.86
N PRO A 247 0.75 -17.83 -9.43
CA PRO A 247 1.97 -17.79 -10.24
C PRO A 247 1.89 -18.54 -11.58
N MET A 248 1.04 -19.56 -11.67
CA MET A 248 0.78 -20.33 -12.90
C MET A 248 -0.33 -19.69 -13.76
N ASN A 249 -1.23 -18.90 -13.16
CA ASN A 249 -2.28 -18.19 -13.87
C ASN A 249 -2.66 -16.87 -13.18
N SER A 250 -2.02 -15.78 -13.60
CA SER A 250 -2.19 -14.46 -12.99
C SER A 250 -3.62 -13.88 -13.09
N SER A 251 -4.50 -14.47 -13.90
CA SER A 251 -5.92 -14.10 -13.97
C SER A 251 -6.75 -14.65 -12.80
N ARG A 252 -6.17 -15.50 -11.95
CA ARG A 252 -6.81 -16.06 -10.77
C ARG A 252 -6.11 -15.60 -9.51
N SER A 253 -6.87 -15.56 -8.42
CA SER A 253 -6.34 -15.35 -7.08
C SER A 253 -6.16 -16.69 -6.37
N ILE A 254 -5.16 -16.77 -5.50
CA ILE A 254 -4.88 -17.96 -4.69
C ILE A 254 -4.55 -17.56 -3.25
N ILE A 255 -4.90 -18.43 -2.31
CA ILE A 255 -4.54 -18.27 -0.90
C ILE A 255 -3.11 -18.74 -0.73
N GLU A 256 -2.27 -17.91 -0.11
CA GLU A 256 -0.91 -18.25 0.29
C GLU A 256 -0.80 -18.25 1.82
N LEU A 257 -0.18 -19.29 2.37
CA LEU A 257 0.24 -19.39 3.76
C LEU A 257 1.76 -19.34 3.85
N ASP A 258 2.27 -18.50 4.73
CA ASP A 258 3.71 -18.32 4.94
C ASP A 258 4.07 -18.28 6.42
N GLN A 259 5.37 -18.41 6.71
CA GLN A 259 5.92 -18.04 8.00
C GLN A 259 5.71 -16.54 8.26
N PRO A 260 5.63 -16.12 9.54
CA PRO A 260 5.36 -14.73 9.88
C PRO A 260 6.62 -13.87 9.72
N LYS A 261 6.43 -12.55 9.76
CA LYS A 261 7.51 -11.61 10.06
C LYS A 261 7.77 -11.64 11.56
N TRP A 262 9.03 -11.72 11.96
CA TRP A 262 9.39 -11.81 13.38
C TRP A 262 9.31 -10.45 14.06
N GLY A 263 9.03 -10.40 15.36
CA GLY A 263 8.85 -9.13 16.06
C GLY A 263 10.13 -8.28 16.11
N VAL A 264 11.29 -8.91 16.06
CA VAL A 264 12.60 -8.24 15.91
C VAL A 264 12.93 -7.89 14.46
N GLY A 265 12.04 -8.17 13.51
CA GLY A 265 12.15 -7.81 12.10
C GLY A 265 12.99 -8.78 11.27
N SER A 266 14.15 -9.21 11.78
CA SER A 266 15.02 -10.19 11.10
C SER A 266 15.17 -11.47 11.93
N ARG A 267 15.52 -12.57 11.24
CA ARG A 267 15.80 -13.86 11.88
C ARG A 267 17.11 -13.88 12.67
N TRP A 268 18.13 -13.15 12.21
CA TRP A 268 19.51 -13.28 12.69
C TRP A 268 19.69 -13.17 14.21
N PRO A 269 19.09 -12.20 14.91
CA PRO A 269 19.24 -12.08 16.37
C PRO A 269 18.75 -13.30 17.15
N TYR A 270 17.71 -13.96 16.65
CA TYR A 270 17.14 -15.16 17.30
C TYR A 270 18.08 -16.36 17.25
N LEU A 271 18.99 -16.42 16.26
CA LEU A 271 19.95 -17.52 16.12
C LEU A 271 21.02 -17.52 17.21
N THR A 272 21.34 -16.33 17.75
CA THR A 272 22.25 -16.18 18.89
C THR A 272 21.58 -16.56 20.21
N GLY A 273 20.25 -16.57 20.27
CA GLY A 273 19.47 -16.92 21.45
C GLY A 273 19.13 -15.73 22.35
N GLN A 274 18.72 -16.01 23.59
CA GLN A 274 18.18 -15.00 24.53
C GLN A 274 19.21 -13.95 24.97
N ASP A 275 20.50 -14.26 24.92
CA ASP A 275 21.57 -13.34 25.35
C ASP A 275 21.89 -12.25 24.33
N ASP A 276 21.38 -12.38 23.11
CA ASP A 276 21.53 -11.38 22.06
C ASP A 276 20.98 -10.02 22.52
N LEU A 277 21.75 -8.95 22.26
CA LEU A 277 21.40 -7.61 22.71
C LEU A 277 20.04 -7.15 22.16
N MET A 278 19.71 -7.51 20.91
CA MET A 278 18.46 -7.12 20.27
C MET A 278 17.28 -7.88 20.87
N ILE A 279 17.45 -9.18 21.17
CA ILE A 279 16.45 -10.01 21.85
C ILE A 279 16.19 -9.49 23.27
N ARG A 280 17.24 -9.12 24.02
CA ARG A 280 17.12 -8.52 25.36
C ARG A 280 16.39 -7.18 25.33
N ASN A 281 16.71 -6.31 24.36
CA ASN A 281 16.05 -5.02 24.20
C ASN A 281 14.58 -5.18 23.83
N TYR A 282 14.27 -6.13 22.95
CA TYR A 282 12.90 -6.48 22.58
C TYR A 282 12.10 -7.03 23.76
N THR A 283 12.69 -7.95 24.53
CA THR A 283 12.07 -8.46 25.77
C THR A 283 11.83 -7.35 26.79
N SER A 284 12.78 -6.41 26.93
CA SER A 284 12.60 -5.24 27.80
C SER A 284 11.46 -4.34 27.33
N LEU A 285 11.31 -4.14 26.01
CA LEU A 285 10.20 -3.39 25.42
C LEU A 285 8.85 -4.04 25.75
N MET A 286 8.75 -5.37 25.63
CA MET A 286 7.55 -6.13 26.00
C MET A 286 7.15 -5.89 27.46
N ILE A 287 8.10 -6.08 28.38
CA ILE A 287 7.88 -5.94 29.83
C ILE A 287 7.44 -4.52 30.16
N LYS A 288 8.16 -3.49 29.67
CA LYS A 288 7.82 -2.08 29.92
C LYS A 288 6.42 -1.75 29.40
N THR A 289 6.07 -2.24 28.21
CA THR A 289 4.76 -1.99 27.60
C THR A 289 3.64 -2.63 28.42
N ALA A 290 3.82 -3.88 28.88
CA ALA A 290 2.87 -4.55 29.75
C ALA A 290 2.66 -3.79 31.07
N ILE A 291 3.75 -3.33 31.71
CA ILE A 291 3.69 -2.53 32.95
C ILE A 291 2.97 -1.20 32.71
N SER A 292 3.28 -0.50 31.61
CA SER A 292 2.58 0.75 31.24
C SER A 292 1.08 0.54 30.98
N LEU A 293 0.68 -0.66 30.53
CA LEU A 293 -0.72 -1.07 30.38
C LEU A 293 -1.37 -1.57 31.68
N GLY A 294 -0.63 -1.60 32.80
CA GLY A 294 -1.13 -1.92 34.13
C GLY A 294 -0.86 -3.35 34.61
N ALA A 295 0.02 -4.10 33.94
CA ALA A 295 0.46 -5.40 34.43
C ALA A 295 1.23 -5.28 35.76
N ASP A 296 1.13 -6.31 36.60
CA ASP A 296 2.06 -6.48 37.72
C ASP A 296 3.50 -6.65 37.19
N PRO A 297 4.51 -5.92 37.70
CA PRO A 297 5.88 -6.00 37.19
C PRO A 297 6.51 -7.39 37.22
N ARG A 298 6.22 -8.21 38.23
CA ARG A 298 6.79 -9.57 38.34
C ARG A 298 6.14 -10.51 37.34
N MET A 299 4.82 -10.40 37.18
CA MET A 299 4.08 -11.15 36.17
C MET A 299 4.50 -10.75 34.75
N ALA A 300 4.64 -9.44 34.49
CA ALA A 300 5.13 -8.93 33.21
C ALA A 300 6.51 -9.50 32.86
N GLU A 301 7.44 -9.50 33.81
CA GLU A 301 8.76 -10.08 33.59
C GLU A 301 8.71 -11.58 33.28
N ALA A 302 8.00 -12.36 34.09
CA ALA A 302 7.91 -13.81 33.92
C ALA A 302 7.20 -14.20 32.60
N GLU A 303 6.07 -13.58 32.31
CA GLU A 303 5.26 -13.94 31.15
C GLU A 303 5.87 -13.45 29.84
N MET A 304 6.45 -12.24 29.79
CA MET A 304 7.10 -11.78 28.56
C MET A 304 8.40 -12.56 28.27
N LYS A 305 9.07 -13.09 29.30
CA LYS A 305 10.17 -14.07 29.12
C LYS A 305 9.67 -15.39 28.52
N SER A 306 8.49 -15.87 28.93
CA SER A 306 7.85 -17.05 28.31
C SER A 306 7.48 -16.78 26.84
N VAL A 307 6.98 -15.58 26.55
CA VAL A 307 6.61 -15.18 25.18
C VAL A 307 7.83 -15.15 24.25
N ILE A 308 8.97 -14.61 24.68
CA ILE A 308 10.17 -14.61 23.84
C ILE A 308 10.75 -16.02 23.66
N ASP A 309 10.65 -16.90 24.65
CA ASP A 309 11.00 -18.32 24.51
C ASP A 309 10.14 -19.02 23.45
N LEU A 310 8.82 -18.77 23.47
CA LEU A 310 7.91 -19.25 22.43
C LEU A 310 8.32 -18.74 21.04
N GLU A 311 8.57 -17.44 20.88
CA GLU A 311 8.99 -16.87 19.59
C GLU A 311 10.33 -17.47 19.11
N LEU A 312 11.31 -17.66 19.99
CA LEU A 312 12.57 -18.33 19.66
C LEU A 312 12.36 -19.76 19.14
N ARG A 313 11.48 -20.53 19.78
CA ARG A 313 11.13 -21.90 19.34
C ARG A 313 10.43 -21.90 17.97
N LEU A 314 9.57 -20.92 17.69
CA LEU A 314 8.92 -20.76 16.38
C LEU A 314 9.94 -20.40 15.29
N VAL A 315 10.80 -19.40 15.55
CA VAL A 315 11.81 -18.91 14.59
C VAL A 315 12.78 -20.02 14.15
N ASN A 316 13.08 -20.99 15.02
CA ASN A 316 13.99 -22.08 14.71
C ASN A 316 13.56 -22.89 13.46
N TYR A 317 12.25 -22.98 13.21
CA TYR A 317 11.68 -23.70 12.06
C TYR A 317 11.46 -22.81 10.82
N SER A 318 11.70 -21.51 10.94
CA SER A 318 11.60 -20.61 9.80
C SER A 318 12.65 -20.92 8.74
N ALA A 319 12.47 -20.40 7.53
CA ALA A 319 13.44 -20.36 6.45
C ALA A 319 14.20 -19.04 6.45
N ASP A 320 15.46 -19.08 6.01
CA ASP A 320 16.29 -17.88 5.78
C ASP A 320 15.79 -17.06 4.59
N GLU A 321 16.03 -15.75 4.57
CA GLU A 321 15.58 -14.89 3.47
C GLU A 321 16.28 -15.21 2.13
N MET A 322 17.52 -15.69 2.15
CA MET A 322 18.26 -16.00 0.93
C MET A 322 17.63 -17.16 0.17
N ILE A 323 17.27 -18.23 0.88
CA ILE A 323 16.68 -19.44 0.28
C ILE A 323 15.24 -19.19 -0.19
N ARG A 324 14.57 -18.18 0.37
CA ARG A 324 13.21 -17.74 0.01
C ARG A 324 13.13 -16.91 -1.28
N ARG A 325 14.27 -16.56 -1.88
CA ARG A 325 14.32 -15.83 -3.15
C ARG A 325 14.01 -16.69 -4.37
N ASP A 326 14.08 -18.02 -4.21
CA ASP A 326 13.67 -18.96 -5.25
C ASP A 326 12.13 -19.07 -5.27
N PRO A 327 11.46 -18.55 -6.31
CA PRO A 327 10.01 -18.59 -6.39
C PRO A 327 9.44 -20.00 -6.52
N ASP A 328 10.19 -20.94 -7.10
CA ASP A 328 9.71 -22.30 -7.32
C ASP A 328 9.66 -23.08 -6.00
N ARG A 329 10.63 -22.85 -5.12
CA ARG A 329 10.68 -23.41 -3.77
C ARG A 329 9.43 -23.05 -2.95
N SER A 330 8.93 -21.82 -3.08
CA SER A 330 7.78 -21.34 -2.30
C SER A 330 6.42 -21.69 -2.93
N ASN A 331 6.36 -22.30 -4.12
CA ASN A 331 5.11 -22.62 -4.82
C ASN A 331 4.63 -24.05 -4.52
N ASN A 332 4.48 -24.40 -3.24
CA ASN A 332 4.01 -25.74 -2.83
C ASN A 332 2.47 -25.76 -2.77
N ARG A 333 1.85 -26.42 -3.75
CA ARG A 333 0.39 -26.43 -3.92
C ARG A 333 -0.24 -27.64 -3.25
N PHE A 334 -1.27 -27.37 -2.46
CA PHE A 334 -2.09 -28.38 -1.82
C PHE A 334 -3.56 -28.02 -1.96
N GLN A 335 -4.41 -29.03 -2.04
CA GLN A 335 -5.83 -28.86 -1.76
C GLN A 335 -6.02 -28.64 -0.26
N LEU A 336 -6.98 -27.83 0.15
CA LEU A 336 -7.21 -27.49 1.54
C LEU A 336 -7.37 -28.74 2.42
N TRP A 337 -8.08 -29.77 1.95
CA TRP A 337 -8.23 -31.03 2.68
C TRP A 337 -6.90 -31.74 2.97
N GLN A 338 -5.89 -31.60 2.11
CA GLN A 338 -4.57 -32.25 2.29
C GLN A 338 -3.81 -31.65 3.48
N LEU A 339 -4.08 -30.38 3.82
CA LEU A 339 -3.41 -29.72 4.93
C LEU A 339 -3.74 -30.37 6.28
N ARG A 340 -4.95 -30.96 6.42
CA ARG A 340 -5.36 -31.69 7.63
C ARG A 340 -4.47 -32.91 7.90
N ASP A 341 -4.09 -33.64 6.84
CA ASP A 341 -3.22 -34.82 6.95
C ASP A 341 -1.74 -34.42 7.13
N MET A 342 -1.31 -33.34 6.49
CA MET A 342 0.07 -32.85 6.57
C MET A 342 0.40 -32.20 7.92
N TYR A 343 -0.58 -31.50 8.50
CA TYR A 343 -0.42 -30.70 9.70
C TYR A 343 -1.47 -31.08 10.77
N PRO A 344 -1.50 -32.34 11.25
CA PRO A 344 -2.59 -32.84 12.09
C PRO A 344 -2.72 -32.17 13.47
N ASN A 345 -1.73 -31.38 13.93
CA ASN A 345 -1.85 -30.61 15.17
C ASN A 345 -2.05 -29.10 14.93
N ILE A 346 -2.30 -28.68 13.69
CA ILE A 346 -2.61 -27.30 13.34
C ILE A 346 -3.83 -27.29 12.42
N ASP A 347 -4.92 -26.71 12.89
CA ASP A 347 -6.16 -26.64 12.11
C ASP A 347 -6.15 -25.43 11.16
N LEU A 348 -5.35 -25.54 10.09
CA LEU A 348 -5.28 -24.51 9.04
C LEU A 348 -6.60 -24.35 8.28
N ASP A 349 -7.42 -25.40 8.24
CA ASP A 349 -8.74 -25.37 7.62
C ASP A 349 -9.71 -24.48 8.42
N GLU A 350 -9.80 -24.67 9.74
CA GLU A 350 -10.59 -23.80 10.63
C GLU A 350 -10.11 -22.35 10.53
N TYR A 351 -8.79 -22.11 10.49
CA TYR A 351 -8.23 -20.77 10.33
C TYR A 351 -8.68 -20.08 9.03
N ILE A 352 -8.47 -20.73 7.88
CA ILE A 352 -8.82 -20.18 6.57
C ILE A 352 -10.33 -19.95 6.49
N ARG A 353 -11.15 -20.94 6.87
CA ARG A 353 -12.61 -20.84 6.80
C ARG A 353 -13.15 -19.74 7.71
N THR A 354 -12.53 -19.53 8.88
CA THR A 354 -12.93 -18.45 9.79
C THR A 354 -12.58 -17.07 9.23
N ILE A 355 -11.43 -16.91 8.55
CA ILE A 355 -11.06 -15.64 7.91
C ILE A 355 -12.03 -15.28 6.80
N PHE A 356 -12.32 -16.23 5.92
CA PHE A 356 -13.16 -16.00 4.75
C PHE A 356 -14.66 -16.15 5.03
N ALA A 357 -15.05 -16.40 6.28
CA ALA A 357 -16.44 -16.41 6.70
C ALA A 357 -17.13 -15.12 6.26
N ASP A 358 -18.31 -15.26 5.64
CA ASP A 358 -19.13 -14.17 5.10
C ASP A 358 -18.50 -13.38 3.91
N ILE A 359 -17.33 -13.81 3.41
CA ILE A 359 -16.67 -13.21 2.24
C ILE A 359 -16.79 -14.13 1.03
N VAL A 360 -16.36 -15.38 1.18
CA VAL A 360 -16.36 -16.38 0.11
C VAL A 360 -16.50 -17.79 0.68
N ASP A 361 -17.26 -18.63 -0.01
CA ASP A 361 -17.41 -20.04 0.36
C ASP A 361 -16.14 -20.82 0.01
N ILE A 362 -15.38 -21.17 1.04
CA ILE A 362 -14.18 -22.02 0.91
C ILE A 362 -14.60 -23.49 0.84
N THR A 363 -14.07 -24.22 -0.14
CA THR A 363 -14.29 -25.65 -0.33
C THR A 363 -13.05 -26.46 0.00
N ASP A 364 -13.22 -27.74 0.35
CA ASP A 364 -12.10 -28.64 0.64
C ASP A 364 -11.15 -28.79 -0.57
N ASN A 365 -11.65 -28.58 -1.79
CA ASN A 365 -10.89 -28.64 -3.05
C ASN A 365 -10.28 -27.28 -3.46
N ASP A 366 -10.36 -26.26 -2.61
CA ASP A 366 -9.66 -25.02 -2.91
C ASP A 366 -8.16 -25.23 -2.79
N THR A 367 -7.42 -24.64 -3.73
CA THR A 367 -5.96 -24.76 -3.76
C THR A 367 -5.33 -23.68 -2.91
N VAL A 368 -4.41 -24.09 -2.05
CA VAL A 368 -3.62 -23.22 -1.17
C VAL A 368 -2.14 -23.42 -1.49
N ILE A 369 -1.39 -22.34 -1.58
CA ILE A 369 0.08 -22.38 -1.66
C ILE A 369 0.63 -22.28 -0.24
N VAL A 370 1.46 -23.23 0.16
CA VAL A 370 2.22 -23.18 1.41
C VAL A 370 3.67 -22.82 1.09
N ARG A 371 4.07 -21.58 1.40
CA ARG A 371 5.38 -21.06 1.03
C ARG A 371 6.52 -21.74 1.77
N GLU A 372 6.33 -22.06 3.04
CA GLU A 372 7.33 -22.75 3.88
C GLU A 372 6.74 -24.00 4.54
N THR A 373 6.76 -25.11 3.80
CA THR A 373 6.18 -26.36 4.31
C THR A 373 6.84 -26.83 5.59
N ASP A 374 8.15 -26.63 5.73
CA ASP A 374 8.93 -27.12 6.88
C ASP A 374 8.71 -26.30 8.14
N TYR A 375 8.39 -25.01 7.99
CA TYR A 375 7.95 -24.16 9.09
C TYR A 375 6.70 -24.75 9.75
N PHE A 376 5.65 -24.97 8.95
CA PHE A 376 4.39 -25.53 9.44
C PHE A 376 4.55 -26.95 10.00
N LYS A 377 5.45 -27.78 9.43
CA LYS A 377 5.76 -29.11 9.99
C LYS A 377 6.38 -28.99 11.39
N GLY A 378 7.31 -28.05 11.55
CA GLY A 378 8.09 -27.87 12.76
C GLY A 378 7.30 -27.27 13.93
N ILE A 379 6.50 -26.25 13.67
CA ILE A 379 5.78 -25.54 14.74
C ILE A 379 4.65 -26.37 15.36
N GLN A 380 4.20 -27.47 14.75
CA GLN A 380 3.15 -28.34 15.32
C GLN A 380 3.47 -28.76 16.76
N ASN A 381 4.72 -29.16 17.02
CA ASN A 381 5.16 -29.58 18.34
C ASN A 381 5.32 -28.40 19.30
N VAL A 382 5.73 -27.24 18.78
CA VAL A 382 5.86 -26.00 19.55
C VAL A 382 4.49 -25.56 20.05
N MET A 383 3.49 -25.52 19.16
CA MET A 383 2.13 -25.11 19.48
C MET A 383 1.42 -26.10 20.39
N LYS A 384 1.64 -27.41 20.19
CA LYS A 384 1.07 -28.45 21.04
C LYS A 384 1.61 -28.43 22.47
N SER A 385 2.86 -28.03 22.65
CA SER A 385 3.51 -27.97 23.98
C SER A 385 3.32 -26.63 24.69
N ALA A 386 3.05 -25.56 23.95
CA ALA A 386 2.80 -24.24 24.51
C ALA A 386 1.45 -24.19 25.22
N SER A 387 1.39 -23.50 26.36
CA SER A 387 0.12 -23.25 27.03
C SER A 387 -0.71 -22.25 26.23
N LYS A 388 -2.04 -22.33 26.27
CA LYS A 388 -2.89 -21.30 25.64
C LYS A 388 -2.63 -19.90 26.22
N ARG A 389 -2.19 -19.82 27.48
CA ARG A 389 -1.78 -18.55 28.11
C ARG A 389 -0.55 -17.94 27.42
N ASP A 390 0.46 -18.74 27.10
CA ASP A 390 1.65 -18.27 26.39
C ASP A 390 1.29 -17.82 24.96
N ILE A 391 0.45 -18.60 24.28
CA ILE A 391 -0.03 -18.27 22.93
C ILE A 391 -0.85 -16.96 22.95
N ALA A 392 -1.73 -16.79 23.93
CA ALA A 392 -2.50 -15.58 24.13
C ALA A 392 -1.64 -14.36 24.41
N ASN A 393 -0.64 -14.49 25.29
CA ASN A 393 0.30 -13.42 25.54
C ASN A 393 1.11 -13.05 24.29
N TYR A 394 1.54 -14.04 23.49
CA TYR A 394 2.24 -13.79 22.23
C TYR A 394 1.34 -13.07 21.22
N PHE A 395 0.10 -13.52 21.02
CA PHE A 395 -0.86 -12.89 20.11
C PHE A 395 -1.10 -11.43 20.45
N GLN A 396 -1.45 -11.15 21.71
CA GLN A 396 -1.75 -9.79 22.14
C GLN A 396 -0.53 -8.88 22.11
N TRP A 397 0.66 -9.42 22.43
CA TRP A 397 1.90 -8.68 22.24
C TRP A 397 2.11 -8.27 20.77
N ARG A 398 1.91 -9.19 19.82
CA ARG A 398 2.05 -8.90 18.38
C ARG A 398 1.00 -7.91 17.87
N VAL A 399 -0.21 -7.92 18.43
CA VAL A 399 -1.24 -6.89 18.18
C VAL A 399 -0.74 -5.53 18.65
N ILE A 400 -0.28 -5.42 19.91
CA ILE A 400 0.22 -4.15 20.47
C ILE A 400 1.41 -3.62 19.66
N GLN A 401 2.33 -4.50 19.28
CA GLN A 401 3.48 -4.12 18.46
C GLN A 401 3.02 -3.53 17.11
N SER A 402 2.04 -4.15 16.46
CA SER A 402 1.47 -3.70 15.18
C SER A 402 0.78 -2.33 15.32
N TYR A 403 0.10 -2.11 16.44
CA TYR A 403 -0.58 -0.85 16.76
C TYR A 403 0.29 0.17 17.51
N SER A 404 1.60 -0.07 17.63
CA SER A 404 2.50 0.78 18.43
C SER A 404 2.42 2.27 18.06
N LEU A 405 2.22 2.60 16.78
CA LEU A 405 2.08 3.98 16.29
C LEU A 405 0.85 4.74 16.82
N PHE A 406 -0.14 4.01 17.33
CA PHE A 406 -1.41 4.55 17.85
C PHE A 406 -1.46 4.56 19.38
N LEU A 407 -0.40 4.08 20.05
CA LEU A 407 -0.28 4.17 21.50
C LEU A 407 -0.03 5.63 21.95
N PRO A 408 -0.32 5.98 23.21
CA PRO A 408 0.08 7.26 23.81
C PRO A 408 1.58 7.55 23.64
N PRO A 409 2.01 8.83 23.55
CA PRO A 409 3.40 9.19 23.32
C PRO A 409 4.41 8.45 24.22
N SER A 410 4.15 8.44 25.53
CA SER A 410 5.01 7.80 26.54
C SER A 410 5.23 6.29 26.30
N MET A 411 4.26 5.63 25.68
CA MET A 411 4.33 4.21 25.33
C MET A 411 4.85 3.96 23.93
N ARG A 412 4.69 4.93 23.01
CA ARG A 412 5.13 4.85 21.62
C ARG A 412 6.62 5.09 21.47
N GLU A 413 7.20 6.00 22.25
CA GLU A 413 8.63 6.35 22.19
C GLU A 413 9.58 5.15 22.31
N PRO A 414 9.38 4.20 23.25
CA PRO A 414 10.19 2.99 23.32
C PRO A 414 10.20 2.17 22.01
N PHE A 415 9.11 2.16 21.25
CA PHE A 415 9.07 1.47 19.94
C PHE A 415 9.92 2.20 18.89
N TYR A 416 9.98 3.53 18.92
CA TYR A 416 10.88 4.28 18.04
C TYR A 416 12.34 4.01 18.37
N VAL A 417 12.70 3.98 19.65
CA VAL A 417 14.06 3.64 20.11
C VAL A 417 14.42 2.21 19.68
N PHE A 418 13.49 1.27 19.80
CA PHE A 418 13.70 -0.10 19.35
C PHE A 418 13.89 -0.18 17.82
N LYS A 419 13.04 0.48 17.02
CA LYS A 419 13.19 0.53 15.56
C LYS A 419 14.52 1.19 15.13
N ALA A 420 14.94 2.21 15.86
CA ALA A 420 16.22 2.86 15.62
C ALA A 420 17.40 1.94 15.92
N SER A 421 17.33 1.12 16.98
CA SER A 421 18.38 0.14 17.29
C SER A 421 18.50 -0.98 16.25
N GLN A 422 17.38 -1.40 15.64
CA GLN A 422 17.37 -2.36 14.52
C GLN A 422 18.14 -1.86 13.29
N THR A 423 18.21 -0.54 13.09
CA THR A 423 18.88 0.10 11.94
C THR A 423 20.25 0.68 12.30
N GLY A 424 20.75 0.45 13.52
CA GLY A 424 22.03 0.98 14.01
C GLY A 424 21.99 2.46 14.43
N MET A 425 20.81 3.07 14.51
CA MET A 425 20.61 4.48 14.85
C MET A 425 20.33 4.69 16.35
N PHE A 426 21.23 4.28 17.24
CA PHE A 426 21.00 4.19 18.69
C PHE A 426 20.54 5.49 19.39
N ASN A 427 20.79 6.66 18.79
CA ASN A 427 20.41 7.99 19.30
C ASN A 427 19.50 8.76 18.33
N SER A 428 18.76 8.07 17.46
CA SER A 428 17.80 8.72 16.56
C SER A 428 16.79 9.52 17.38
N PRO A 429 16.56 10.81 17.08
CA PRO A 429 15.44 11.52 17.65
C PRO A 429 14.13 10.87 17.16
N THR A 430 13.07 11.05 17.94
CA THR A 430 11.73 10.61 17.57
C THR A 430 11.31 11.31 16.27
N PRO A 431 10.73 10.59 15.29
CA PRO A 431 10.21 11.22 14.09
C PRO A 431 9.12 12.24 14.41
N GLU A 432 9.03 13.31 13.62
CA GLU A 432 7.91 14.25 13.75
C GLU A 432 6.59 13.52 13.52
N ARG A 433 5.56 13.85 14.31
CA ARG A 433 4.28 13.11 14.30
C ARG A 433 3.66 13.07 12.91
N PHE A 434 3.68 14.19 12.18
CA PHE A 434 3.12 14.28 10.84
C PHE A 434 3.73 13.23 9.87
N GLU A 435 5.03 12.91 10.01
CA GLU A 435 5.68 11.91 9.17
C GLU A 435 5.10 10.53 9.48
N SER A 436 5.05 10.14 10.76
CA SER A 436 4.48 8.87 11.18
C SER A 436 3.01 8.72 10.80
N SER A 437 2.22 9.80 10.93
CA SER A 437 0.78 9.83 10.63
C SER A 437 0.43 9.69 9.15
N MET A 438 1.38 10.00 8.26
CA MET A 438 1.18 9.89 6.82
C MET A 438 1.57 8.49 6.30
N TYR A 439 2.41 7.76 7.04
CA TYR A 439 2.73 6.36 6.73
C TYR A 439 1.82 5.33 7.41
N SER A 440 1.11 5.74 8.48
CA SER A 440 0.06 4.95 9.15
C SER A 440 -1.25 5.02 8.37
#